data_AF-A0A938E415-F1
#
_entry.id   AF-A0A938E415-F1
#
_cell.length_a   1.000
_cell.length_b   1.000
_cell.length_c   1.000
_cell.angle_alpha   90.00
_cell.angle_beta   90.00
_cell.angle_gamma   90.00
#
_symmetry.space_group_name_H-M   'P 1'
#
loop_
_entity.id
_entity.type
_entity.pdbx_description
1 polymer ?
#
loop_
_entity_poly.entity_id
_entity_poly.type
_entity_poly.pdbx_seq_one_letter_code
_entity_poly.pdbx_strand_id
1 'polypeptide(L)' 'MVVEVADVRGRQVRLAVTAPPEVAVTRQEVSGR' A
#
# COMPACT_ATOMS: atom_id res chain seq x y z
N MET A 1 -3.23 -9.10 -7.79
CA MET A 1 -2.92 -7.98 -6.89
C MET A 1 -3.81 -6.82 -7.29
N VAL A 2 -4.51 -6.23 -6.31
CA VAL A 2 -5.39 -5.07 -6.51
C VAL A 2 -4.95 -3.99 -5.53
N VAL A 3 -4.88 -2.75 -5.99
CA VAL A 3 -4.57 -1.58 -5.16
C VAL A 3 -5.74 -0.62 -5.29
N GLU A 4 -6.31 -0.25 -4.16
CA GLU A 4 -7.49 0.62 -4.09
C GLU A 4 -7.17 1.89 -3.29
N VAL A 5 -7.76 3.00 -3.71
CA VAL A 5 -7.76 4.24 -2.93
C VAL A 5 -8.90 4.15 -1.93
N ALA A 6 -8.56 3.92 -0.66
CA ALA A 6 -9.54 3.79 0.41
C ALA A 6 -9.99 5.15 0.95
N ASP A 7 -9.11 6.16 0.96
CA ASP A 7 -9.40 7.51 1.45
C ASP A 7 -8.38 8.53 0.90
N VAL A 8 -8.79 9.79 0.77
CA VAL A 8 -7.92 10.92 0.39
C VAL A 8 -8.14 12.08 1.37
N ARG A 9 -7.09 12.51 2.07
CA ARG A 9 -7.12 13.63 3.01
C ARG A 9 -6.06 14.66 2.65
N GLY A 10 -6.49 15.69 1.91
CA GLY A 10 -5.58 16.71 1.40
C GLY A 10 -4.48 16.09 0.53
N ARG A 11 -3.23 16.11 1.00
CA ARG A 11 -2.07 15.54 0.29
C ARG A 11 -1.72 14.11 0.72
N GLN A 12 -2.49 13.50 1.62
CA GLN A 12 -2.30 12.11 2.04
C GLN A 12 -3.35 11.20 1.39
N VAL A 13 -2.92 9.98 1.04
CA VAL A 13 -3.77 8.93 0.47
C VAL A 13 -3.64 7.68 1.33
N ARG A 14 -4.77 7.04 1.65
CA ARG A 14 -4.78 5.68 2.22
C ARG A 14 -4.98 4.67 1.09
N LEU A 15 -4.03 3.75 0.97
CA LEU A 15 -4.07 2.67 -0.01
C LEU A 15 -4.44 1.37 0.70
N ALA A 16 -5.41 0.65 0.16
CA ALA A 16 -5.65 -0.75 0.50
C ALA A 16 -4.99 -1.62 -0.58
N VAL A 17 -4.29 -2.67 -0.15
CA VAL A 17 -3.60 -3.60 -1.05
C VAL A 17 -4.12 -5.00 -0.78
N THR A 18 -4.70 -5.63 -1.80
CA THR A 18 -5.12 -7.02 -1.76
C THR A 18 -4.13 -7.86 -2.57
N ALA A 19 -3.45 -8.76 -1.88
CA ALA A 19 -2.45 -9.65 -2.45
C ALA A 19 -2.57 -11.06 -1.85
N PRO A 20 -2.12 -12.11 -2.55
CA PRO A 20 -1.93 -13.43 -1.99
C PRO A 20 -0.99 -13.40 -0.76
N PRO A 21 -1.17 -14.29 0.23
CA PRO A 21 -0.42 -14.27 1.48
C PRO A 21 1.10 -14.47 1.31
N GLU A 22 1.54 -15.12 0.23
CA GLU A 22 2.95 -15.34 -0.10
C GLU A 22 3.67 -14.07 -0.61
N VAL A 23 2.92 -13.01 -0.94
CA VAL A 23 3.48 -11.76 -1.46
C VAL A 23 3.69 -10.77 -0.32
N ALA A 24 4.95 -10.46 0.00
CA ALA A 24 5.27 -9.42 0.97
C ALA A 24 4.90 -8.02 0.42
N VAL A 25 4.13 -7.26 1.19
CA VAL A 25 3.78 -5.86 0.92
C VAL A 25 4.48 -4.99 1.95
N THR A 26 5.38 -4.13 1.51
CA THR A 26 6.14 -3.22 2.37
C THR A 26 6.07 -1.79 1.87
N ARG A 27 6.21 -0.82 2.79
CA ARG A 27 6.40 0.59 2.42
C ARG A 27 7.85 0.80 2.03
N GLN A 28 8.10 1.50 0.92
CA GLN A 28 9.45 1.69 0.38
C GLN A 28 10.41 2.33 1.39
N GLU A 29 9.95 3.33 2.17
CA GLU A 29 10.72 3.98 3.25
C GLU A 29 11.20 2.99 4.34
N VAL A 30 10.49 1.88 4.53
CA VAL A 30 10.83 0.82 5.49
C VAL A 30 11.76 -0.22 4.85
N SER A 31 11.74 -0.36 3.53
CA SER A 31 12.51 -1.39 2.80
C SER A 31 13.99 -1.04 2.61
N GLY A 32 14.43 0.19 2.96
CA GLY A 32 15.84 0.59 2.99
C GLY A 32 16.62 0.46 1.66
N ARG A 33 15.91 0.33 0.53
CA ARG A 33 16.48 0.31 -0.83
C ARG A 33 16.41 1.69 -1.48
#